data_AF-A0A6V8QZU8-F1
#
_entry.id   AF-A0A6V8QZU8-F1
#
_cell.length_a   1.000
_cell.length_b   1.000
_cell.length_c   1.000
_cell.angle_alpha   90.00
_cell.angle_beta   90.00
_cell.angle_gamma   90.00
#
_symmetry.space_group_name_H-M   'P 1'
#
loop_
_entity.id
_entity.type
_entity.pdbx_description
1 polymer ?
#
loop_
_entity_poly.entity_id
_entity_poly.type
_entity_poly.pdbx_seq_one_letter_code
_entity_poly.pdbx_strand_id
1 'polypeptide(L)'
;MPFEPTLSDVLVVRAMLARTVILPELVGTILDCAEYWARSSTKAQLNQVIPARCIGPGEFDWEGFRFLLRSYPVGLTERAYEGGDDSSARGEEFSTTVPDPLPVFKEFDRDFFQRAIKNASTFSNPARKIVFRIRSHDQGWTTDEVPGMFIAAKTWFDAGIERFDASNSNEADGNDMRRWTARKLGTVEPQVKEAEDTHEGWGYQFPYTPWKGPHEIQRNRMASSDFTDYEVTWTCWDVVSPDSPEAQELMEQGKGRTAGDGQFVRNLKLGDVVTVWGRAMHRGWMNTVESVEIDIYWAL
;
A
#
# COMPACT_ATOMS: atom_id res chain seq x y z
N MET A 1 -4.39 2.75 24.20
CA MET A 1 -3.69 2.95 22.92
C MET A 1 -2.20 2.87 23.21
N PRO A 2 -1.43 2.05 22.48
CA PRO A 2 0.04 2.10 22.54
C PRO A 2 0.53 3.49 22.16
N PHE A 3 1.70 3.88 22.65
CA PHE A 3 2.34 5.12 22.22
C PHE A 3 2.90 4.94 20.81
N GLU A 4 2.63 5.89 19.91
CA GLU A 4 3.10 5.89 18.53
C GLU A 4 4.18 6.97 18.38
N PRO A 5 5.46 6.59 18.24
CA PRO A 5 6.55 7.56 18.22
C PRO A 5 6.55 8.40 16.95
N THR A 6 6.77 9.70 17.09
CA THR A 6 6.98 10.59 15.94
C THR A 6 8.42 10.45 15.42
N LEU A 7 8.68 10.91 14.19
CA LEU A 7 10.05 10.98 13.65
C LEU A 7 11.03 11.68 14.61
N SER A 8 10.59 12.77 15.26
CA SER A 8 11.40 13.48 16.25
C SER A 8 11.71 12.63 17.48
N ASP A 9 10.73 11.87 17.98
CA ASP A 9 10.92 10.98 19.13
C ASP A 9 11.93 9.87 18.82
N VAL A 10 11.82 9.25 17.65
CA VAL A 10 12.76 8.21 17.18
C VAL A 10 14.18 8.76 17.07
N LEU A 11 14.34 9.96 16.51
CA LEU A 11 15.66 10.60 16.41
C LEU A 11 16.26 10.94 17.77
N VAL A 12 15.44 11.44 18.71
CA VAL A 12 15.90 11.74 20.08
C VAL A 12 16.32 10.45 20.79
N VAL A 13 15.50 9.41 20.77
CA VAL A 13 15.83 8.12 21.42
C VAL A 13 17.07 7.49 20.78
N ARG A 14 17.16 7.48 19.45
CA ARG A 14 18.36 7.00 18.73
C ARG A 14 19.61 7.76 19.16
N ALA A 15 19.55 9.09 19.26
CA ALA A 15 20.67 9.92 19.68
C ALA A 15 21.04 9.70 21.16
N MET A 16 20.05 9.49 22.03
CA MET A 16 20.27 9.15 23.43
C MET A 16 20.97 7.79 23.57
N LEU A 17 20.47 6.76 22.89
CA LEU A 17 21.07 5.43 22.87
C LEU A 17 22.48 5.44 22.30
N ALA A 18 22.73 6.16 21.20
CA ALA A 18 24.06 6.27 20.59
C ALA A 18 25.09 6.99 21.47
N ARG A 19 24.66 7.78 22.45
CA ARG A 19 25.53 8.44 23.43
C ARG A 19 25.82 7.58 24.66
N THR A 20 25.13 6.45 24.82
CA THR A 20 25.45 5.48 25.86
C THR A 20 26.67 4.65 25.47
N VAL A 21 27.27 3.91 26.41
CA VAL A 21 28.44 3.02 26.16
C VAL A 21 28.04 1.75 25.37
N ILE A 22 26.95 1.82 24.59
CA ILE A 22 26.44 0.74 23.76
C ILE A 22 27.10 0.87 22.38
N LEU A 23 27.42 -0.28 21.78
CA LEU A 23 27.96 -0.33 20.43
C LEU A 23 26.94 0.27 19.43
N PRO A 24 27.36 1.15 18.49
CA PRO A 24 26.44 1.83 17.57
C PRO A 24 25.51 0.90 16.79
N GLU A 25 25.97 -0.30 16.45
CA GLU A 25 25.19 -1.33 15.75
C GLU A 25 24.01 -1.86 16.58
N LEU A 26 24.09 -1.83 17.91
CA LEU A 26 23.03 -2.33 18.78
C LEU A 26 21.87 -1.33 18.93
N VAL A 27 22.10 -0.05 18.62
CA VAL A 27 21.03 0.97 18.69
C VAL A 27 19.89 0.61 17.74
N GLY A 28 20.22 0.20 16.50
CA GLY A 28 19.22 -0.23 15.53
C GLY A 28 18.45 -1.47 16.00
N THR A 29 19.16 -2.47 16.53
CA THR A 29 18.55 -3.69 17.07
C THR A 29 17.62 -3.41 18.24
N ILE A 30 18.01 -2.52 19.16
CA ILE A 30 17.16 -2.13 20.30
C ILE A 30 15.87 -1.48 19.81
N LEU A 31 15.97 -0.55 18.83
CA LEU A 31 14.81 0.10 18.24
C LEU A 31 13.91 -0.88 17.49
N ASP A 32 14.49 -1.83 16.74
CA ASP A 32 13.74 -2.88 16.04
C ASP A 32 13.03 -3.83 17.03
N CYS A 33 13.69 -4.26 18.11
CA CYS A 33 13.07 -5.09 19.16
C CYS A 33 11.97 -4.35 19.93
N ALA A 34 12.05 -3.03 20.02
CA ALA A 34 11.05 -2.19 20.69
C ALA A 34 9.92 -1.74 19.75
N GLU A 35 9.97 -2.11 18.46
CA GLU A 35 9.11 -1.57 17.39
C GLU A 35 9.06 -0.03 17.36
N TYR A 36 10.19 0.61 17.71
CA TYR A 36 10.27 2.05 17.90
C TYR A 36 10.78 2.73 16.62
N TRP A 37 9.85 2.92 15.68
CA TRP A 37 10.12 3.33 14.31
C TRP A 37 9.45 4.63 13.93
N ALA A 38 9.96 5.30 12.90
CA ALA A 38 9.24 6.42 12.32
C ALA A 38 7.99 5.90 11.60
N ARG A 39 6.92 6.69 11.61
CA ARG A 39 5.64 6.35 10.99
C ARG A 39 5.17 7.47 10.08
N SER A 40 4.50 7.10 9.00
CA SER A 40 3.55 7.95 8.28
C SER A 40 2.18 7.32 8.31
N SER A 41 1.14 8.15 8.31
CA SER A 41 -0.24 7.71 8.22
C SER A 41 -0.95 8.45 7.10
N THR A 42 -1.73 7.71 6.32
CA THR A 42 -2.59 8.29 5.30
C THR A 42 -3.97 7.68 5.40
N LYS A 43 -5.01 8.51 5.35
CA LYS A 43 -6.41 8.09 5.46
C LYS A 43 -7.28 8.80 4.44
N ALA A 44 -8.29 8.11 3.93
CA ALA A 44 -9.34 8.71 3.12
C ALA A 44 -10.72 8.17 3.49
N GLN A 45 -11.69 9.08 3.55
CA GLN A 45 -13.12 8.75 3.55
C GLN A 45 -13.60 8.75 2.09
N LEU A 46 -14.06 7.60 1.62
CA LEU A 46 -14.24 7.36 0.18
C LEU A 46 -15.71 7.24 -0.20
N ASN A 47 -16.50 6.49 0.57
CA ASN A 47 -17.90 6.15 0.28
C ASN A 47 -18.11 5.70 -1.19
N GLN A 48 -17.26 4.78 -1.66
CA GLN A 48 -17.24 4.32 -3.05
C GLN A 48 -17.88 2.95 -3.20
N VAL A 49 -18.50 2.73 -4.36
CA VAL A 49 -18.99 1.41 -4.78
C VAL A 49 -18.21 1.01 -6.04
N ILE A 50 -17.63 -0.19 -6.01
CA ILE A 50 -16.85 -0.76 -7.11
C ILE A 50 -17.63 -1.97 -7.64
N PRO A 51 -18.48 -1.77 -8.66
CA PRO A 51 -19.18 -2.88 -9.29
C PRO A 51 -18.26 -3.63 -10.25
N ALA A 52 -18.38 -4.95 -10.31
CA ALA A 52 -17.84 -5.70 -11.43
C ALA A 52 -18.60 -5.35 -12.71
N ARG A 53 -17.89 -5.13 -13.81
CA ARG A 53 -18.45 -4.81 -15.14
C ARG A 53 -18.07 -5.90 -16.13
N CYS A 54 -18.96 -6.14 -17.10
CA CYS A 54 -18.71 -7.08 -18.18
C CYS A 54 -17.52 -6.59 -19.03
N ILE A 55 -16.48 -7.41 -19.16
CA ILE A 55 -15.27 -7.12 -19.95
C ILE A 55 -15.13 -8.04 -21.16
N GLY A 56 -15.99 -9.05 -21.30
CA GLY A 56 -15.91 -10.05 -22.36
C GLY A 56 -17.20 -10.86 -22.52
N PRO A 57 -17.28 -11.73 -23.54
CA PRO A 57 -18.47 -12.51 -23.83
C PRO A 57 -18.69 -13.71 -22.89
N GLY A 58 -17.68 -14.09 -22.11
CA GLY A 58 -17.73 -15.20 -21.18
C GLY A 58 -18.60 -14.92 -19.96
N GLU A 59 -19.20 -15.98 -19.43
CA GLU A 59 -20.05 -15.92 -18.22
C GLU A 59 -19.32 -15.32 -17.00
N PHE A 60 -18.00 -15.54 -16.93
CA PHE A 60 -17.13 -15.10 -15.84
C PHE A 60 -16.30 -13.85 -16.18
N ASP A 61 -16.53 -13.23 -17.34
CA ASP A 61 -15.77 -12.06 -17.81
C ASP A 61 -16.31 -10.77 -17.16
N TRP A 62 -16.21 -10.71 -15.83
CA TRP A 62 -16.67 -9.59 -15.02
C TRP A 62 -15.60 -9.14 -14.07
N GLU A 63 -15.17 -7.89 -14.22
CA GLU A 63 -14.10 -7.29 -13.42
C GLU A 63 -14.43 -5.84 -13.07
N GLY A 64 -14.06 -5.43 -11.87
CA GLY A 64 -14.10 -4.06 -11.40
C GLY A 64 -12.90 -3.77 -10.54
N PHE A 65 -12.27 -2.62 -10.77
CA PHE A 65 -11.20 -2.13 -9.92
C PHE A 65 -11.26 -0.63 -9.75
N ARG A 66 -10.68 -0.14 -8.67
CA ARG A 66 -10.54 1.28 -8.38
C ARG A 66 -9.36 1.53 -7.47
N PHE A 67 -8.55 2.53 -7.81
CA PHE A 67 -7.57 3.10 -6.88
C PHE A 67 -8.29 3.77 -5.71
N LEU A 68 -7.89 3.45 -4.49
CA LEU A 68 -8.55 3.96 -3.27
C LEU A 68 -7.69 4.95 -2.52
N LEU A 69 -6.40 4.63 -2.34
CA LEU A 69 -5.49 5.44 -1.53
C LEU A 69 -4.04 5.12 -1.87
N ARG A 70 -3.14 6.09 -1.70
CA ARG A 70 -1.70 5.85 -1.59
C ARG A 70 -1.12 6.37 -0.29
N SER A 71 -0.03 5.77 0.17
CA SER A 71 0.75 6.25 1.31
C SER A 71 1.63 7.44 0.93
N TYR A 72 2.16 8.14 1.93
CA TYR A 72 3.36 8.96 1.71
C TYR A 72 4.56 8.08 1.30
N PRO A 73 5.55 8.62 0.57
CA PRO A 73 6.76 7.87 0.21
C PRO A 73 7.48 7.35 1.47
N VAL A 74 7.94 6.11 1.44
CA VAL A 74 8.70 5.50 2.54
C VAL A 74 9.88 6.41 2.90
N GLY A 75 9.98 6.82 4.17
CA GLY A 75 10.97 7.77 4.65
C GLY A 75 10.45 9.20 4.87
N LEU A 76 9.27 9.53 4.33
CA LEU A 76 8.61 10.81 4.53
C LEU A 76 7.36 10.65 5.41
N THR A 77 7.12 11.66 6.24
CA THR A 77 5.92 11.78 7.08
C THR A 77 4.92 12.74 6.44
N GLU A 78 3.64 12.61 6.80
CA GLU A 78 2.56 13.50 6.39
C GLU A 78 2.89 14.98 6.64
N ARG A 79 3.58 15.27 7.75
CA ARG A 79 4.04 16.64 8.10
C ARG A 79 4.98 17.26 7.07
N ALA A 80 5.67 16.46 6.26
CA ALA A 80 6.48 16.99 5.17
C ALA A 80 5.60 17.61 4.08
N TYR A 81 4.39 17.09 3.88
CA TYR A 81 3.42 17.57 2.90
C TYR A 81 2.45 18.61 3.48
N GLU A 82 2.19 18.62 4.79
CA GLU A 82 1.27 19.55 5.49
C GLU A 82 1.91 20.83 6.04
N GLY A 83 3.19 21.10 5.75
CA GLY A 83 3.98 22.16 6.40
C GLY A 83 3.91 23.57 5.79
N GLY A 84 2.91 23.91 4.97
CA GLY A 84 2.78 25.23 4.31
C GLY A 84 1.38 25.85 4.42
N ASP A 85 1.25 27.17 4.21
CA ASP A 85 -0.02 27.91 4.37
C ASP A 85 -1.19 27.43 3.46
N ASP A 86 -0.94 26.56 2.49
CA ASP A 86 -1.89 26.04 1.49
C ASP A 86 -1.75 24.50 1.28
N SER A 87 -1.34 23.77 2.32
CA SER A 87 -0.69 22.46 2.19
C SER A 87 -1.51 21.23 2.59
N SER A 88 -2.53 21.35 3.43
CA SER A 88 -3.41 20.21 3.78
C SER A 88 -4.14 19.66 2.55
N ALA A 89 -4.63 20.57 1.68
CA ALA A 89 -5.27 20.20 0.42
C ALA A 89 -4.30 19.47 -0.53
N ARG A 90 -3.01 19.81 -0.53
CA ARG A 90 -1.99 19.16 -1.36
C ARG A 90 -1.66 17.74 -0.88
N GLY A 91 -1.68 17.50 0.43
CA GLY A 91 -1.52 16.16 0.99
C GLY A 91 -2.69 15.24 0.62
N GLU A 92 -3.92 15.73 0.79
CA GLU A 92 -5.14 15.00 0.37
C GLU A 92 -5.16 14.75 -1.15
N GLU A 93 -4.79 15.75 -1.96
CA GLU A 93 -4.66 15.63 -3.42
C GLU A 93 -3.60 14.59 -3.78
N PHE A 94 -2.43 14.57 -3.12
CA PHE A 94 -1.40 13.57 -3.38
C PHE A 94 -1.93 12.14 -3.15
N SER A 95 -2.56 11.90 -2.00
CA SER A 95 -2.92 10.56 -1.57
C SER A 95 -4.14 9.96 -2.29
N THR A 96 -5.03 10.79 -2.82
CA THR A 96 -6.30 10.36 -3.44
C THR A 96 -6.39 10.60 -4.94
N THR A 97 -5.46 11.36 -5.54
CA THR A 97 -5.41 11.51 -7.00
C THR A 97 -5.17 10.15 -7.64
N VAL A 98 -6.10 9.78 -8.53
CA VAL A 98 -5.99 8.54 -9.30
C VAL A 98 -4.70 8.56 -10.11
N PRO A 99 -3.85 7.54 -10.01
CA PRO A 99 -2.61 7.49 -10.75
C PRO A 99 -2.87 7.35 -12.25
N ASP A 100 -1.97 7.93 -13.04
CA ASP A 100 -1.89 7.63 -14.45
C ASP A 100 -1.32 6.20 -14.60
N PRO A 101 -1.88 5.36 -15.47
CA PRO A 101 -1.36 4.01 -15.72
C PRO A 101 -0.07 4.10 -16.54
N LEU A 102 0.99 4.69 -16.01
CA LEU A 102 2.29 4.79 -16.68
C LEU A 102 3.29 3.85 -16.00
N PRO A 103 4.11 3.10 -16.76
CA PRO A 103 5.21 2.37 -16.15
C PRO A 103 6.26 3.35 -15.61
N VAL A 104 7.15 2.84 -14.76
CA VAL A 104 8.35 3.59 -14.35
C VAL A 104 9.40 3.43 -15.43
N PHE A 105 9.67 4.49 -16.19
CA PHE A 105 10.68 4.48 -17.26
C PHE A 105 12.11 4.57 -16.70
N LYS A 106 12.31 5.36 -15.64
CA LYS A 106 13.61 5.51 -14.99
C LYS A 106 13.45 5.67 -13.47
N GLU A 107 13.97 4.72 -12.72
CA GLU A 107 14.00 4.83 -11.24
C GLU A 107 15.04 5.87 -10.78
N PHE A 108 14.68 6.62 -9.73
CA PHE A 108 15.67 7.34 -8.94
C PHE A 108 16.55 6.37 -8.14
N ASP A 109 17.83 6.71 -7.99
CA ASP A 109 18.72 5.96 -7.12
C ASP A 109 18.47 6.24 -5.64
N ARG A 110 19.01 5.37 -4.79
CA ARG A 110 18.91 5.50 -3.33
C ARG A 110 19.54 6.81 -2.83
N ASP A 111 20.67 7.20 -3.42
CA ASP A 111 21.45 8.37 -2.98
C ASP A 111 20.66 9.66 -3.18
N PHE A 112 19.84 9.73 -4.24
CA PHE A 112 18.88 10.79 -4.48
C PHE A 112 17.93 10.93 -3.28
N PHE A 113 17.25 9.85 -2.91
CA PHE A 113 16.31 9.86 -1.79
C PHE A 113 16.99 10.17 -0.45
N GLN A 114 18.21 9.69 -0.24
CA GLN A 114 18.99 10.01 0.97
C GLN A 114 19.32 11.51 1.09
N ARG A 115 19.55 12.20 -0.04
CA ARG A 115 19.77 13.66 -0.05
C ARG A 115 18.47 14.46 0.06
N ALA A 116 17.39 13.97 -0.54
CA ALA A 116 16.12 14.68 -0.63
C ALA A 116 15.27 14.56 0.64
N ILE A 117 15.40 13.45 1.37
CA ILE A 117 14.65 13.18 2.60
C ILE A 117 15.49 13.61 3.81
N LYS A 118 14.99 14.59 4.57
CA LYS A 118 15.64 15.00 5.82
C LYS A 118 15.59 13.85 6.83
N ASN A 119 16.73 13.48 7.39
CA ASN A 119 16.89 12.33 8.30
C ASN A 119 16.48 11.00 7.64
N ALA A 120 16.80 10.83 6.36
CA ALA A 120 16.58 9.59 5.63
C ALA A 120 17.16 8.37 6.35
N SER A 121 16.50 7.22 6.14
CA SER A 121 17.00 5.95 6.66
C SER A 121 18.34 5.56 6.05
N THR A 122 19.21 5.00 6.89
CA THR A 122 20.48 4.40 6.50
C THR A 122 20.36 2.93 6.07
N PHE A 123 19.18 2.33 6.20
CA PHE A 123 18.90 0.96 5.74
C PHE A 123 18.62 0.92 4.23
N SER A 124 18.99 -0.17 3.56
CA SER A 124 18.64 -0.39 2.14
C SER A 124 17.15 -0.65 1.97
N ASN A 125 16.57 -1.42 2.90
CA ASN A 125 15.14 -1.71 3.00
C ASN A 125 14.67 -1.22 4.38
N PRO A 126 14.17 0.02 4.45
CA PRO A 126 13.91 0.67 5.73
C PRO A 126 12.56 0.27 6.33
N ALA A 127 11.61 -0.19 5.52
CA ALA A 127 10.29 -0.57 5.98
C ALA A 127 10.37 -1.75 6.97
N ARG A 128 9.51 -1.72 7.98
CA ARG A 128 9.42 -2.74 9.05
C ARG A 128 8.02 -3.29 9.19
N LYS A 129 7.02 -2.43 9.04
CA LYS A 129 5.62 -2.78 9.24
C LYS A 129 4.73 -1.90 8.38
N ILE A 130 3.65 -2.48 7.87
CA ILE A 130 2.54 -1.78 7.24
C ILE A 130 1.26 -2.22 7.93
N VAL A 131 0.38 -1.27 8.24
CA VAL A 131 -0.95 -1.56 8.77
C VAL A 131 -1.99 -0.97 7.84
N PHE A 132 -2.86 -1.82 7.30
CA PHE A 132 -4.01 -1.42 6.52
C PHE A 132 -5.25 -1.45 7.42
N ARG A 133 -6.02 -0.36 7.46
CA ARG A 133 -7.36 -0.37 8.04
C ARG A 133 -8.37 -0.06 6.97
N ILE A 134 -9.33 -0.96 6.78
CA ILE A 134 -10.31 -0.86 5.71
C ILE A 134 -11.68 -1.08 6.32
N ARG A 135 -12.60 -0.15 6.08
CA ARG A 135 -14.00 -0.30 6.44
C ARG A 135 -14.82 -0.47 5.19
N SER A 136 -15.36 -1.67 5.01
CA SER A 136 -16.04 -2.05 3.77
C SER A 136 -17.02 -3.18 3.99
N HIS A 137 -17.85 -3.40 2.98
CA HIS A 137 -18.67 -4.59 2.88
C HIS A 137 -18.79 -5.02 1.43
N ASP A 138 -19.34 -6.21 1.26
CA ASP A 138 -19.64 -6.78 -0.04
C ASP A 138 -21.14 -6.71 -0.32
N GLN A 139 -21.53 -6.74 -1.58
CA GLN A 139 -22.91 -7.03 -1.94
C GLN A 139 -22.90 -7.94 -3.15
N GLY A 140 -23.46 -9.13 -2.98
CA GLY A 140 -23.56 -10.16 -4.00
C GLY A 140 -24.47 -11.29 -3.53
N TRP A 141 -24.61 -12.32 -4.34
CA TRP A 141 -25.27 -13.56 -3.94
C TRP A 141 -24.39 -14.74 -4.30
N THR A 142 -24.48 -15.80 -3.50
CA THR A 142 -23.89 -17.10 -3.81
C THR A 142 -24.90 -18.19 -3.51
N THR A 143 -24.87 -19.26 -4.31
CA THR A 143 -25.55 -20.53 -4.03
C THR A 143 -24.56 -21.63 -3.64
N ASP A 144 -23.26 -21.31 -3.65
CA ASP A 144 -22.22 -22.29 -3.43
C ASP A 144 -22.10 -22.60 -1.94
N GLU A 145 -22.18 -23.89 -1.58
CA GLU A 145 -21.87 -24.38 -0.23
C GLU A 145 -20.35 -24.44 -0.04
N VAL A 146 -19.70 -23.28 0.00
CA VAL A 146 -18.23 -23.19 0.15
C VAL A 146 -17.85 -23.04 1.62
N PRO A 147 -16.73 -23.63 2.07
CA PRO A 147 -16.27 -23.44 3.43
C PRO A 147 -15.87 -21.97 3.67
N GLY A 148 -16.42 -21.38 4.73
CA GLY A 148 -15.95 -20.10 5.26
C GLY A 148 -16.52 -18.86 4.58
N MET A 149 -16.40 -17.74 5.28
CA MET A 149 -17.07 -16.49 4.94
C MET A 149 -16.25 -15.58 4.02
N PHE A 150 -15.03 -16.01 3.66
CA PHE A 150 -14.06 -15.20 2.91
C PHE A 150 -13.44 -15.93 1.71
N ILE A 151 -13.19 -17.25 1.82
CA ILE A 151 -12.43 -18.01 0.80
C ILE A 151 -13.04 -17.91 -0.60
N ALA A 152 -14.36 -17.87 -0.73
CA ALA A 152 -15.00 -17.75 -2.03
C ALA A 152 -15.54 -16.34 -2.34
N ALA A 153 -15.23 -15.34 -1.49
CA ALA A 153 -15.64 -13.96 -1.72
C ALA A 153 -15.10 -13.44 -3.06
N LYS A 154 -15.88 -12.59 -3.74
CA LYS A 154 -15.52 -12.01 -5.05
C LYS A 154 -15.14 -10.54 -4.98
N THR A 155 -15.01 -10.00 -3.77
CA THR A 155 -14.55 -8.63 -3.54
C THR A 155 -13.42 -8.61 -2.53
N TRP A 156 -12.37 -7.86 -2.84
CA TRP A 156 -11.14 -7.83 -2.03
C TRP A 156 -10.35 -6.55 -2.29
N PHE A 157 -9.21 -6.43 -1.62
CA PHE A 157 -8.29 -5.31 -1.74
C PHE A 157 -6.89 -5.81 -2.07
N ASP A 158 -6.23 -5.15 -3.02
CA ASP A 158 -4.83 -5.43 -3.39
C ASP A 158 -3.94 -4.25 -2.97
N ALA A 159 -2.74 -4.56 -2.50
CA ALA A 159 -1.66 -3.59 -2.39
C ALA A 159 -0.89 -3.50 -3.72
N GLY A 160 -0.50 -2.28 -4.07
CA GLY A 160 0.38 -2.00 -5.21
C GLY A 160 1.56 -1.14 -4.81
N ILE A 161 2.43 -0.86 -5.77
CA ILE A 161 3.67 -0.08 -5.60
C ILE A 161 3.77 0.94 -6.72
N GLU A 162 4.12 2.15 -6.34
CA GLU A 162 4.49 3.23 -7.25
C GLU A 162 5.84 3.80 -6.89
N ARG A 163 6.55 4.32 -7.90
CA ARG A 163 7.86 4.94 -7.74
C ARG A 163 7.92 6.23 -8.53
N PHE A 164 8.70 7.18 -8.03
CA PHE A 164 8.96 8.41 -8.76
C PHE A 164 9.77 8.11 -10.02
N ASP A 165 9.32 8.67 -11.14
CA ASP A 165 9.96 8.50 -12.43
C ASP A 165 10.90 9.67 -12.73
N ALA A 166 12.19 9.37 -12.83
CA ALA A 166 13.25 10.32 -13.13
C ALA A 166 13.24 10.79 -14.60
N SER A 167 12.46 10.18 -15.48
CA SER A 167 12.24 10.69 -16.83
C SER A 167 11.36 11.94 -16.85
N ASN A 168 10.51 12.11 -15.82
CA ASN A 168 9.58 13.24 -15.68
C ASN A 168 10.12 14.37 -14.79
N SER A 169 11.38 14.28 -14.33
CA SER A 169 11.98 15.31 -13.49
C SER A 169 12.66 16.41 -14.31
N ASN A 170 12.28 17.67 -14.05
CA ASN A 170 12.90 18.85 -14.64
C ASN A 170 13.82 19.55 -13.61
N GLU A 171 14.80 20.33 -14.07
CA GLU A 171 15.72 21.09 -13.18
C GLU A 171 15.00 22.01 -12.18
N ALA A 172 13.78 22.46 -12.50
CA ALA A 172 12.94 23.30 -11.65
C ALA A 172 12.37 22.57 -10.41
N ASP A 173 12.41 21.25 -10.38
CA ASP A 173 11.82 20.44 -9.32
C ASP A 173 12.60 20.50 -8.01
N GLY A 174 13.88 20.90 -8.07
CA GLY A 174 14.78 20.95 -6.93
C GLY A 174 14.95 19.59 -6.23
N ASN A 175 15.70 19.58 -5.12
CA ASN A 175 15.87 18.39 -4.28
C ASN A 175 14.80 18.29 -3.17
N ASP A 176 13.77 19.14 -3.20
CA ASP A 176 12.71 19.14 -2.20
C ASP A 176 11.53 18.28 -2.65
N MET A 177 11.50 17.02 -2.17
CA MET A 177 10.43 16.06 -2.48
C MET A 177 9.03 16.54 -2.08
N ARG A 178 8.90 17.55 -1.20
CA ARG A 178 7.60 18.13 -0.83
C ARG A 178 6.89 18.80 -2.00
N ARG A 179 7.64 19.17 -3.04
CA ARG A 179 7.11 19.78 -4.26
C ARG A 179 6.67 18.74 -5.30
N TRP A 180 6.90 17.46 -5.03
CA TRP A 180 6.64 16.40 -5.98
C TRP A 180 5.22 15.90 -5.81
N THR A 181 4.44 16.04 -6.89
CA THR A 181 3.04 15.66 -6.93
C THR A 181 2.88 14.20 -7.36
N ALA A 182 1.69 13.65 -7.15
CA ALA A 182 1.33 12.30 -7.57
C ALA A 182 1.57 12.03 -9.07
N ARG A 183 1.57 13.07 -9.91
CA ARG A 183 1.76 12.96 -11.37
C ARG A 183 3.17 12.56 -11.79
N LYS A 184 4.14 12.58 -10.88
CA LYS A 184 5.52 12.12 -11.14
C LYS A 184 5.72 10.63 -10.84
N LEU A 185 4.70 9.97 -10.33
CA LEU A 185 4.76 8.55 -10.01
C LEU A 185 4.45 7.72 -11.26
N GLY A 186 5.27 6.71 -11.49
CA GLY A 186 4.93 5.58 -12.34
C GLY A 186 4.46 4.40 -11.49
N THR A 187 3.58 3.59 -12.05
CA THR A 187 3.07 2.37 -11.43
C THR A 187 4.04 1.22 -11.68
N VAL A 188 4.41 0.52 -10.61
CA VAL A 188 5.12 -0.77 -10.66
C VAL A 188 4.12 -1.91 -10.55
N GLU A 189 3.20 -1.79 -9.58
CA GLU A 189 2.09 -2.71 -9.36
C GLU A 189 0.80 -1.92 -9.08
N PRO A 190 -0.36 -2.29 -9.67
CA PRO A 190 -0.58 -3.38 -10.63
C PRO A 190 0.21 -3.23 -11.94
N GLN A 191 0.35 -4.31 -12.70
CA GLN A 191 1.09 -4.25 -13.97
C GLN A 191 0.40 -3.29 -14.93
N VAL A 192 1.21 -2.57 -15.72
CA VAL A 192 0.73 -1.66 -16.76
C VAL A 192 1.18 -2.19 -18.11
N LYS A 193 0.29 -2.17 -19.11
CA LYS A 193 0.59 -2.53 -20.50
C LYS A 193 0.14 -1.47 -21.48
N GLU A 194 0.82 -1.38 -22.62
CA GLU A 194 0.35 -0.59 -23.75
C GLU A 194 -0.99 -1.18 -24.23
N ALA A 195 -1.98 -0.33 -24.50
CA ALA A 195 -3.28 -0.82 -24.98
C ALA A 195 -3.14 -1.30 -26.43
N GLU A 196 -3.74 -2.46 -26.74
CA GLU A 196 -3.65 -3.09 -28.07
C GLU A 196 -4.51 -2.37 -29.12
N ASP A 197 -5.57 -1.66 -28.70
CA ASP A 197 -6.49 -0.93 -29.59
C ASP A 197 -6.33 0.60 -29.46
N THR A 198 -6.32 1.25 -30.62
CA THR A 198 -5.86 2.61 -30.90
C THR A 198 -6.43 3.72 -30.01
N HIS A 199 -5.52 4.60 -29.53
CA HIS A 199 -5.68 5.93 -28.91
C HIS A 199 -5.52 6.07 -27.38
N GLU A 200 -5.40 4.99 -26.61
CA GLU A 200 -5.13 5.07 -25.17
C GLU A 200 -3.75 4.45 -24.87
N GLY A 201 -2.79 5.27 -24.42
CA GLY A 201 -1.38 4.88 -24.39
C GLY A 201 -1.06 3.65 -23.53
N TRP A 202 -1.63 3.55 -22.33
CA TRP A 202 -1.32 2.51 -21.36
C TRP A 202 -2.54 2.22 -20.47
N GLY A 203 -2.67 0.98 -19.98
CA GLY A 203 -3.76 0.56 -19.11
C GLY A 203 -3.32 -0.40 -18.01
N TYR A 204 -4.07 -0.41 -16.90
CA TYR A 204 -3.84 -1.34 -15.81
C TYR A 204 -4.26 -2.75 -16.20
N GLN A 205 -3.38 -3.71 -15.94
CA GLN A 205 -3.67 -5.12 -16.02
C GLN A 205 -3.60 -5.74 -14.63
N PHE A 206 -4.72 -6.29 -14.21
CA PHE A 206 -4.77 -7.14 -13.03
C PHE A 206 -4.80 -8.61 -13.46
N PRO A 207 -4.15 -9.48 -12.69
CA PRO A 207 -4.27 -10.91 -12.89
C PRO A 207 -5.71 -11.39 -12.75
N TYR A 208 -6.13 -12.28 -13.67
CA TYR A 208 -7.50 -12.82 -13.80
C TYR A 208 -7.99 -13.66 -12.60
N THR A 209 -7.18 -13.80 -11.55
CA THR A 209 -7.57 -14.53 -10.34
C THR A 209 -7.06 -13.81 -9.11
N PRO A 210 -7.83 -13.79 -8.00
CA PRO A 210 -7.41 -13.17 -6.74
C PRO A 210 -6.11 -13.80 -6.20
N TRP A 211 -5.84 -15.05 -6.58
CA TRP A 211 -4.63 -15.80 -6.21
C TRP A 211 -3.35 -15.40 -6.96
N LYS A 212 -3.41 -14.47 -7.92
CA LYS A 212 -2.29 -14.16 -8.83
C LYS A 212 -1.91 -12.68 -8.90
N GLY A 213 -2.56 -11.76 -8.20
CA GLY A 213 -2.38 -10.30 -8.38
C GLY A 213 -2.32 -9.48 -7.10
N PRO A 214 -1.84 -8.23 -7.19
CA PRO A 214 -0.42 -7.94 -7.02
C PRO A 214 0.03 -8.33 -5.62
N HIS A 215 -0.69 -7.92 -4.57
CA HIS A 215 -0.59 -8.52 -3.24
C HIS A 215 -1.94 -8.40 -2.52
N GLU A 216 -2.69 -9.49 -2.40
CA GLU A 216 -4.02 -9.47 -1.76
C GLU A 216 -3.91 -9.12 -0.26
N ILE A 217 -4.54 -8.01 0.14
CA ILE A 217 -4.60 -7.53 1.54
C ILE A 217 -5.67 -8.30 2.31
N GLN A 218 -6.92 -8.17 1.85
CA GLN A 218 -8.10 -8.64 2.57
C GLN A 218 -9.28 -8.83 1.62
N ARG A 219 -10.02 -9.90 1.80
CA ARG A 219 -11.34 -10.13 1.19
C ARG A 219 -12.43 -9.58 2.08
N ASN A 220 -13.49 -9.05 1.46
CA ASN A 220 -14.69 -8.76 2.22
C ASN A 220 -15.36 -10.06 2.68
N ARG A 221 -16.09 -9.96 3.79
CA ARG A 221 -17.07 -10.96 4.19
C ARG A 221 -18.09 -11.13 3.05
N MET A 222 -18.18 -12.36 2.57
CA MET A 222 -18.99 -12.75 1.42
C MET A 222 -20.48 -12.42 1.60
N ALA A 223 -21.07 -11.79 0.58
CA ALA A 223 -22.51 -11.56 0.45
C ALA A 223 -23.15 -10.90 1.70
N SER A 224 -22.40 -10.01 2.36
CA SER A 224 -22.80 -9.36 3.62
C SER A 224 -22.89 -7.86 3.43
N SER A 225 -24.08 -7.29 3.60
CA SER A 225 -24.30 -5.84 3.55
C SER A 225 -23.80 -5.09 4.79
N ASP A 226 -23.37 -5.80 5.82
CA ASP A 226 -22.87 -5.19 7.06
C ASP A 226 -21.43 -4.70 6.88
N PHE A 227 -21.19 -3.43 7.20
CA PHE A 227 -19.84 -2.87 7.27
C PHE A 227 -19.00 -3.60 8.31
N THR A 228 -17.82 -4.01 7.88
CA THR A 228 -16.81 -4.65 8.73
C THR A 228 -15.54 -3.81 8.74
N ASP A 229 -14.93 -3.69 9.91
CA ASP A 229 -13.62 -3.07 10.09
C ASP A 229 -12.53 -4.15 10.01
N TYR A 230 -11.70 -4.07 8.98
CA TYR A 230 -10.54 -4.93 8.81
C TYR A 230 -9.28 -4.20 9.24
N GLU A 231 -8.44 -4.85 10.03
CA GLU A 231 -7.08 -4.41 10.32
C GLU A 231 -6.11 -5.53 9.92
N VAL A 232 -5.25 -5.24 8.93
CA VAL A 232 -4.26 -6.19 8.41
C VAL A 232 -2.87 -5.61 8.61
N THR A 233 -2.03 -6.35 9.30
CA THR A 233 -0.63 -5.98 9.54
C THR A 233 0.28 -6.90 8.74
N TRP A 234 1.20 -6.31 7.99
CA TRP A 234 2.32 -7.00 7.34
C TRP A 234 3.62 -6.51 7.96
N THR A 235 4.56 -7.41 8.23
CA THR A 235 5.87 -7.08 8.79
C THR A 235 7.01 -7.64 7.95
N CYS A 236 8.19 -7.03 8.07
CA CYS A 236 9.39 -7.55 7.45
C CYS A 236 9.88 -8.87 8.06
N TRP A 237 9.29 -9.28 9.19
CA TRP A 237 9.63 -10.51 9.92
C TRP A 237 8.67 -11.66 9.65
N ASP A 238 7.60 -11.42 8.88
CA ASP A 238 6.68 -12.47 8.51
C ASP A 238 7.41 -13.49 7.60
N VAL A 239 7.20 -14.79 7.88
CA VAL A 239 7.88 -15.93 7.25
C VAL A 239 6.93 -17.10 6.98
N VAL A 240 5.63 -16.84 6.93
CA VAL A 240 4.61 -17.84 6.63
C VAL A 240 4.70 -18.23 5.16
N SER A 241 4.93 -19.51 4.89
CA SER A 241 4.98 -20.02 3.53
C SER A 241 3.57 -19.99 2.90
N PRO A 242 3.39 -19.53 1.65
CA PRO A 242 2.09 -19.49 0.95
C PRO A 242 1.38 -20.85 0.78
N ASP A 243 2.10 -21.96 1.03
CA ASP A 243 1.61 -23.35 0.93
C ASP A 243 1.46 -24.03 2.29
N SER A 244 1.61 -23.28 3.39
CA SER A 244 1.53 -23.80 4.75
C SER A 244 0.09 -23.83 5.30
N PRO A 245 -0.20 -24.70 6.29
CA PRO A 245 -1.46 -24.64 7.03
C PRO A 245 -1.73 -23.27 7.65
N GLU A 246 -0.70 -22.58 8.12
CA GLU A 246 -0.80 -21.24 8.69
C GLU A 246 -1.27 -20.22 7.65
N ALA A 247 -0.81 -20.31 6.39
CA ALA A 247 -1.34 -19.48 5.30
C ALA A 247 -2.82 -19.78 5.00
N GLN A 248 -3.22 -21.05 5.10
CA GLN A 248 -4.61 -21.46 4.92
C GLN A 248 -5.51 -20.87 6.03
N GLU A 249 -5.06 -20.86 7.28
CA GLU A 249 -5.78 -20.23 8.40
C GLU A 249 -5.93 -18.70 8.21
N LEU A 250 -4.91 -18.02 7.66
CA LEU A 250 -4.99 -16.61 7.30
C LEU A 250 -6.02 -16.36 6.19
N MET A 251 -6.08 -17.24 5.20
CA MET A 251 -7.05 -17.18 4.11
C MET A 251 -8.50 -17.44 4.59
N GLU A 252 -8.68 -18.29 5.59
CA GLU A 252 -9.98 -18.49 6.25
C GLU A 252 -10.48 -17.22 6.94
N GLN A 253 -9.58 -16.32 7.34
CA GLN A 253 -9.85 -14.98 7.87
C GLN A 253 -9.93 -13.91 6.76
N GLY A 254 -9.80 -14.32 5.50
CA GLY A 254 -9.87 -13.47 4.32
C GLY A 254 -8.59 -12.73 3.95
N LYS A 255 -7.46 -13.02 4.58
CA LYS A 255 -6.17 -12.45 4.17
C LYS A 255 -5.67 -13.13 2.90
N GLY A 256 -4.86 -12.41 2.13
CA GLY A 256 -4.22 -12.96 0.95
C GLY A 256 -3.28 -14.13 1.25
N ARG A 257 -3.10 -15.01 0.27
CA ARG A 257 -2.22 -16.19 0.39
C ARG A 257 -0.78 -15.86 0.76
N THR A 258 -0.26 -14.73 0.26
CA THR A 258 1.11 -14.25 0.50
C THR A 258 1.19 -13.20 1.61
N ALA A 259 0.07 -12.83 2.25
CA ALA A 259 0.02 -11.75 3.24
C ALA A 259 0.95 -11.95 4.44
N GLY A 260 1.34 -13.20 4.74
CA GLY A 260 2.24 -13.55 5.84
C GLY A 260 3.66 -13.91 5.43
N ASP A 261 4.08 -13.69 4.18
CA ASP A 261 5.43 -14.09 3.74
C ASP A 261 6.49 -13.00 3.97
N GLY A 262 6.07 -11.78 4.31
CA GLY A 262 6.92 -10.62 4.61
C GLY A 262 7.69 -10.04 3.42
N GLN A 263 7.55 -10.60 2.22
CA GLN A 263 8.32 -10.18 1.04
C GLN A 263 7.97 -8.76 0.62
N PHE A 264 6.68 -8.41 0.63
CA PHE A 264 6.23 -7.06 0.27
C PHE A 264 6.95 -6.00 1.11
N VAL A 265 6.92 -6.14 2.44
CA VAL A 265 7.54 -5.18 3.37
C VAL A 265 9.07 -5.22 3.27
N ARG A 266 9.68 -6.40 3.19
CA ARG A 266 11.15 -6.54 3.07
C ARG A 266 11.72 -5.91 1.81
N ASN A 267 10.94 -5.85 0.73
CA ASN A 267 11.41 -5.34 -0.56
C ASN A 267 11.15 -3.85 -0.77
N LEU A 268 10.38 -3.18 0.10
CA LEU A 268 10.16 -1.74 0.01
C LEU A 268 11.46 -0.96 0.16
N LYS A 269 11.66 -0.02 -0.76
CA LYS A 269 12.80 0.89 -0.80
C LYS A 269 12.42 2.26 -0.25
N LEU A 270 13.44 3.06 0.08
CA LEU A 270 13.25 4.47 0.40
C LEU A 270 12.63 5.19 -0.82
N GLY A 271 11.56 5.95 -0.61
CA GLY A 271 10.83 6.64 -1.66
C GLY A 271 9.72 5.82 -2.37
N ASP A 272 9.61 4.52 -2.13
CA ASP A 272 8.49 3.72 -2.64
C ASP A 272 7.16 4.22 -2.04
N VAL A 273 6.10 4.17 -2.83
CA VAL A 273 4.74 4.55 -2.43
C VAL A 273 3.84 3.32 -2.49
N VAL A 274 3.14 3.01 -1.41
CA VAL A 274 2.22 1.88 -1.33
C VAL A 274 0.82 2.34 -1.72
N THR A 275 0.14 1.59 -2.58
CA THR A 275 -1.23 1.88 -3.01
C THR A 275 -2.20 0.81 -2.54
N VAL A 276 -3.47 1.18 -2.38
CA VAL A 276 -4.57 0.24 -2.12
C VAL A 276 -5.58 0.33 -3.25
N TRP A 277 -5.95 -0.83 -3.78
CA TRP A 277 -6.90 -1.00 -4.88
C TRP A 277 -8.07 -1.85 -4.42
N GLY A 278 -9.29 -1.36 -4.61
CA GLY A 278 -10.49 -2.16 -4.39
C GLY A 278 -10.82 -2.97 -5.63
N ARG A 279 -11.23 -4.23 -5.43
CA ARG A 279 -11.47 -5.21 -6.49
C ARG A 279 -12.85 -5.83 -6.34
N ALA A 280 -13.47 -6.13 -7.46
CA ALA A 280 -14.72 -6.88 -7.57
C ALA A 280 -14.69 -7.78 -8.80
N MET A 281 -15.25 -8.98 -8.70
CA MET A 281 -15.42 -9.92 -9.80
C MET A 281 -16.81 -10.52 -9.80
N HIS A 282 -17.21 -11.06 -10.94
CA HIS A 282 -18.50 -11.69 -11.18
C HIS A 282 -19.68 -10.72 -11.18
N ARG A 283 -20.64 -11.03 -12.05
CA ARG A 283 -21.86 -10.26 -12.19
C ARG A 283 -22.59 -10.12 -10.86
N GLY A 284 -22.97 -8.88 -10.52
CA GLY A 284 -23.79 -8.58 -9.36
C GLY A 284 -23.03 -8.43 -8.04
N TRP A 285 -21.72 -8.68 -8.03
CA TRP A 285 -20.86 -8.40 -6.88
C TRP A 285 -20.38 -6.95 -6.89
N MET A 286 -20.41 -6.31 -5.73
CA MET A 286 -20.06 -4.91 -5.53
C MET A 286 -19.23 -4.75 -4.26
N ASN A 287 -18.02 -4.20 -4.39
CA ASN A 287 -17.19 -3.85 -3.25
C ASN A 287 -17.56 -2.43 -2.79
N THR A 288 -18.15 -2.30 -1.61
CA THR A 288 -18.54 -1.01 -1.05
C THR A 288 -17.55 -0.61 0.05
N VAL A 289 -16.88 0.52 -0.15
CA VAL A 289 -15.76 0.98 0.67
C VAL A 289 -16.11 2.31 1.32
N GLU A 290 -16.17 2.34 2.64
CA GLU A 290 -16.41 3.55 3.40
C GLU A 290 -15.11 4.33 3.61
N SER A 291 -14.06 3.67 4.11
CA SER A 291 -12.77 4.31 4.39
C SER A 291 -11.59 3.36 4.24
N VAL A 292 -10.43 3.92 3.91
CA VAL A 292 -9.14 3.22 3.87
C VAL A 292 -8.09 4.06 4.63
N GLU A 293 -7.21 3.39 5.36
CA GLU A 293 -6.06 3.96 6.05
C GLU A 293 -4.84 3.05 5.87
N ILE A 294 -3.67 3.67 5.67
CA ILE A 294 -2.38 2.99 5.53
C ILE A 294 -1.42 3.65 6.52
N ASP A 295 -0.82 2.83 7.38
CA ASP A 295 0.33 3.22 8.17
C ASP A 295 1.57 2.50 7.68
N ILE A 296 2.66 3.24 7.47
CA ILE A 296 3.96 2.66 7.14
C ILE A 296 4.95 3.02 8.24
N TYR A 297 5.66 2.00 8.72
CA TYR A 297 6.70 2.13 9.73
C TYR A 297 8.06 1.78 9.14
N TRP A 298 9.07 2.58 9.44
CA TRP A 298 10.43 2.35 8.97
C TRP A 298 11.51 2.70 10.00
N ALA A 299 12.61 1.95 9.95
CA ALA A 299 13.80 2.21 10.74
C ALA A 299 14.63 3.35 10.11
N LEU A 300 15.35 4.12 10.95
CA LEU A 300 16.25 5.21 10.54
C LEU A 300 17.72 4.76 10.53
#